data_AF-A0A8T3N244-F1
#
_entry.id   AF-A0A8T3N244-F1
#
_cell.length_a   1.000
_cell.length_b   1.000
_cell.length_c   1.000
_cell.angle_alpha   90.00
_cell.angle_beta   90.00
_cell.angle_gamma   90.00
#
_symmetry.space_group_name_H-M   'P 1'
#
loop_
_entity.id
_entity.type
_entity.pdbx_description
1 polymer ?
#
loop_
_entity_poly.entity_id
_entity_poly.type
_entity_poly.pdbx_seq_one_letter_code
_entity_poly.pdbx_strand_id
1 'polypeptide(L)'
;MVLTLTASAIGFGVATVSADGVPPPTLGDLTFFGRGYGHGVGMSQYGARGRALAGQLAPAILAHYYAKTTLGTRSPTKAVRVLLLTGLAATPAKPLTVVGTVGGWTIDGIATTFPAGAKLTLAPTASGATTWALRVASSTGDVLHSARVSGDVYVRPVNSTTLLQLVSKATTTNVYRGIFRLHLTKTAMVINSLGVDRYLRGVVPLEMPSSWPAEALKVQAIAARSYALAHLRPTLVFDVYDDTRSQVYRGRKAETAAGNAAIAATSGKVLLSGTAVANALFHSADGGWTENNENVYVSSTGAIVAGPLPYLRGRSDRAPDGTSYDKASPYATWKTATYTAEALSAILAKDQRTNVGTLSAIDLSRRGVSKRLISVTLTGSLGTKTVSGGVFVSAFNAGRPAADPPLRGTLFDTAPIP
;
A
#
# COMPACT_ATOMS: atom_id res chain seq x y z
N MET A 1 19.85 58.43 -20.02
CA MET A 1 19.40 59.78 -19.60
C MET A 1 18.26 60.19 -20.53
N VAL A 2 17.22 60.83 -19.99
CA VAL A 2 15.87 61.08 -20.56
C VAL A 2 14.94 59.86 -20.43
N LEU A 3 14.30 59.63 -19.27
CA LEU A 3 13.18 60.32 -18.58
C LEU A 3 11.79 59.88 -19.09
N THR A 4 11.09 59.22 -18.18
CA THR A 4 9.70 58.77 -18.17
C THR A 4 8.69 59.91 -18.33
N LEU A 5 7.52 59.59 -18.91
CA LEU A 5 6.25 60.18 -18.49
C LEU A 5 5.10 59.16 -18.68
N THR A 6 4.38 58.99 -17.58
CA THR A 6 3.29 58.07 -17.27
C THR A 6 1.95 58.53 -17.84
N ALA A 7 1.07 57.59 -18.18
CA ALA A 7 -0.37 57.83 -18.22
C ALA A 7 -1.07 56.76 -17.35
N SER A 8 -1.58 57.21 -16.21
CA SER A 8 -2.44 56.45 -15.29
C SER A 8 -3.84 56.32 -15.87
N ALA A 9 -4.37 55.09 -15.95
CA ALA A 9 -5.80 54.85 -16.07
C ALA A 9 -6.28 54.15 -14.80
N ILE A 10 -6.99 54.91 -13.96
CA ILE A 10 -7.64 54.43 -12.74
C ILE A 10 -8.89 53.67 -13.17
N GLY A 11 -8.82 52.33 -13.19
CA GLY A 11 -9.99 51.47 -13.32
C GLY A 11 -10.65 51.30 -11.96
N PHE A 12 -11.75 52.01 -11.72
CA PHE A 12 -12.63 51.76 -10.58
C PHE A 12 -13.29 50.39 -10.78
N GLY A 13 -12.79 49.37 -10.06
CA GLY A 13 -13.51 48.12 -9.86
C GLY A 13 -14.72 48.40 -8.96
N VAL A 14 -15.90 48.45 -9.56
CA VAL A 14 -17.16 48.50 -8.81
C VAL A 14 -17.30 47.15 -8.11
N ALA A 15 -17.01 47.11 -6.82
CA ALA A 15 -17.43 46.03 -5.95
C ALA A 15 -18.96 46.08 -5.86
N THR A 16 -19.63 45.15 -6.50
CA THR A 16 -21.05 44.89 -6.24
C THR A 16 -21.17 44.35 -4.81
N VAL A 17 -21.44 45.25 -3.86
CA VAL A 17 -21.87 44.88 -2.52
C VAL A 17 -23.28 44.32 -2.67
N SER A 18 -23.45 43.02 -2.44
CA SER A 18 -24.78 42.41 -2.37
C SER A 18 -25.50 43.03 -1.18
N ALA A 19 -26.52 43.84 -1.47
CA ALA A 19 -27.41 44.44 -0.50
C ALA A 19 -28.43 43.40 -0.05
N ASP A 20 -27.96 42.45 0.76
CA ASP A 20 -28.77 41.67 1.69
C ASP A 20 -27.79 41.20 2.75
N GLY A 21 -27.83 41.82 3.95
CA GLY A 21 -26.98 41.51 5.09
C GLY A 21 -27.22 40.12 5.70
N VAL A 22 -27.64 39.15 4.89
CA VAL A 22 -27.70 37.74 5.27
C VAL A 22 -26.26 37.23 5.17
N PRO A 23 -25.61 36.88 6.30
CA PRO A 23 -24.34 36.18 6.23
C PRO A 23 -24.51 34.97 5.31
N PRO A 24 -23.53 34.64 4.44
CA PRO A 24 -23.60 33.37 3.71
C PRO A 24 -23.93 32.27 4.72
N PRO A 25 -24.85 31.34 4.40
CA PRO A 25 -25.32 30.34 5.35
C PRO A 25 -24.11 29.71 6.02
N THR A 26 -24.05 29.85 7.35
CA THR A 26 -22.96 29.28 8.12
C THR A 26 -23.08 27.77 8.01
N LEU A 27 -22.00 27.15 7.55
CA LEU A 27 -21.90 25.69 7.54
C LEU A 27 -22.09 25.23 8.99
N GLY A 28 -23.18 24.52 9.25
CA GLY A 28 -23.43 23.97 10.58
C GLY A 28 -22.37 22.93 10.96
N ASP A 29 -22.41 22.51 12.22
CA ASP A 29 -21.54 21.46 12.72
C ASP A 29 -21.68 20.18 11.88
N LEU A 30 -20.55 19.58 11.51
CA LEU A 30 -20.52 18.39 10.66
C LEU A 30 -19.93 17.18 11.39
N THR A 31 -20.60 16.05 11.24
CA THR A 31 -20.06 14.72 11.50
C THR A 31 -20.01 13.96 10.18
N PHE A 32 -18.89 13.31 9.87
CA PHE A 32 -18.83 12.41 8.73
C PHE A 32 -19.17 10.98 9.15
N PHE A 33 -20.11 10.36 8.47
CA PHE A 33 -20.50 8.96 8.63
C PHE A 33 -20.03 8.18 7.42
N GLY A 34 -19.37 7.05 7.65
CA GLY A 34 -18.85 6.24 6.55
C GLY A 34 -18.97 4.74 6.78
N ARG A 35 -18.65 4.00 5.73
CA ARG A 35 -18.71 2.54 5.68
C ARG A 35 -17.47 1.97 5.01
N GLY A 36 -17.09 0.76 5.38
CA GLY A 36 -15.93 0.07 4.86
C GLY A 36 -14.59 0.71 5.25
N TYR A 37 -13.51 0.09 4.78
CA TYR A 37 -12.14 0.55 4.96
C TYR A 37 -11.29 0.21 3.75
N GLY A 38 -10.69 1.24 3.14
CA GLY A 38 -9.84 1.11 1.96
C GLY A 38 -10.50 1.61 0.67
N HIS A 39 -9.83 1.32 -0.45
CA HIS A 39 -10.10 1.96 -1.72
C HIS A 39 -11.32 1.39 -2.49
N GLY A 40 -11.80 0.21 -2.12
CA GLY A 40 -13.04 -0.36 -2.65
C GLY A 40 -12.93 -1.10 -3.99
N VAL A 41 -11.73 -1.27 -4.55
CA VAL A 41 -11.52 -1.86 -5.88
C VAL A 41 -11.06 -3.31 -5.75
N GLY A 42 -11.74 -4.23 -6.43
CA GLY A 42 -11.40 -5.66 -6.37
C GLY A 42 -11.90 -6.32 -5.08
N MET A 43 -11.12 -7.23 -4.51
CA MET A 43 -11.60 -8.09 -3.41
C MET A 43 -11.71 -7.34 -2.08
N SER A 44 -12.91 -7.35 -1.49
CA SER A 44 -13.15 -7.03 -0.09
C SER A 44 -12.69 -8.20 0.79
N GLN A 45 -11.74 -8.00 1.70
CA GLN A 45 -11.22 -9.07 2.57
C GLN A 45 -12.30 -9.56 3.54
N TYR A 46 -12.98 -8.64 4.23
CA TYR A 46 -14.12 -8.99 5.09
C TYR A 46 -15.30 -9.55 4.29
N GLY A 47 -15.51 -9.07 3.05
CA GLY A 47 -16.49 -9.63 2.13
C GLY A 47 -16.17 -11.07 1.73
N ALA A 48 -14.92 -11.37 1.34
CA ALA A 48 -14.46 -12.72 1.03
C ALA A 48 -14.61 -13.66 2.23
N ARG A 49 -14.35 -13.18 3.45
CA ARG A 49 -14.65 -13.91 4.69
C ARG A 49 -16.14 -14.20 4.81
N GLY A 50 -17.00 -13.19 4.66
CA GLY A 50 -18.45 -13.34 4.75
C GLY A 50 -19.01 -14.33 3.73
N ARG A 51 -18.52 -14.26 2.49
CA ARG A 51 -18.88 -15.20 1.41
C ARG A 51 -18.44 -16.63 1.71
N ALA A 52 -17.22 -16.81 2.22
CA ALA A 52 -16.73 -18.12 2.63
C ALA A 52 -17.55 -18.70 3.80
N LEU A 53 -17.93 -17.87 4.78
CA LEU A 53 -18.83 -18.28 5.87
C LEU A 53 -20.23 -18.64 5.36
N ALA A 54 -20.67 -18.05 4.25
CA ALA A 54 -21.91 -18.40 3.55
C ALA A 54 -21.75 -19.63 2.62
N GLY A 55 -20.65 -20.37 2.71
CA GLY A 55 -20.42 -21.62 1.97
C GLY A 55 -19.88 -21.46 0.55
N GLN A 56 -19.54 -20.25 0.10
CA GLN A 56 -18.94 -20.06 -1.22
C GLN A 56 -17.49 -20.54 -1.23
N LEU A 57 -17.13 -21.32 -2.25
CA LEU A 57 -15.75 -21.77 -2.48
C LEU A 57 -14.91 -20.69 -3.17
N ALA A 58 -13.59 -20.77 -3.05
CA ALA A 58 -12.67 -19.78 -3.57
C ALA A 58 -12.87 -19.40 -5.06
N PRO A 59 -13.15 -20.33 -6.00
CA PRO A 59 -13.42 -19.96 -7.39
C PRO A 59 -14.64 -19.04 -7.55
N ALA A 60 -15.71 -19.27 -6.79
CA ALA A 60 -16.91 -18.45 -6.85
C ALA A 60 -16.67 -17.05 -6.26
N ILE A 61 -15.93 -16.97 -5.14
CA ILE A 61 -15.56 -15.70 -4.51
C ILE A 61 -14.66 -14.88 -5.45
N LEU A 62 -13.67 -15.51 -6.08
CA LEU A 62 -12.79 -14.86 -7.05
C LEU A 62 -13.56 -14.36 -8.28
N ALA A 63 -14.46 -15.18 -8.83
CA ALA A 63 -15.30 -14.82 -9.97
C ALA A 63 -16.22 -13.63 -9.68
N HIS A 64 -16.66 -13.48 -8.42
CA HIS A 64 -17.44 -12.32 -7.98
C HIS A 64 -16.61 -11.03 -8.04
N TYR A 65 -15.43 -11.00 -7.40
CA TYR A 65 -14.62 -9.78 -7.28
C TYR A 65 -13.81 -9.44 -8.54
N TYR A 66 -13.45 -10.45 -9.33
CA TYR A 66 -12.62 -10.31 -10.52
C TYR A 66 -13.33 -10.86 -11.75
N ALA A 67 -14.53 -10.33 -12.01
CA ALA A 67 -15.34 -10.73 -13.16
C ALA A 67 -14.52 -10.69 -14.46
N LYS A 68 -14.77 -11.59 -15.41
CA LYS A 68 -14.01 -11.67 -16.68
C LYS A 68 -12.52 -12.01 -16.51
N THR A 69 -12.14 -12.65 -15.40
CA THR A 69 -10.87 -13.37 -15.28
C THR A 69 -11.09 -14.88 -15.33
N THR A 70 -10.04 -15.62 -15.65
CA THR A 70 -9.99 -17.08 -15.52
C THR A 70 -8.88 -17.50 -14.58
N LEU A 71 -9.01 -18.68 -13.98
CA LEU A 71 -7.91 -19.27 -13.21
C LEU A 71 -6.86 -19.81 -14.16
N GLY A 72 -5.64 -19.32 -14.03
CA GLY A 72 -4.47 -19.82 -14.73
C GLY A 72 -3.41 -20.34 -13.77
N THR A 73 -2.30 -20.81 -14.33
CA THR A 73 -1.13 -21.25 -13.57
C THR A 73 0.13 -20.48 -14.03
N ARG A 74 0.94 -20.08 -13.06
CA ARG A 74 2.29 -19.55 -13.23
C ARG A 74 3.24 -20.32 -12.31
N SER A 75 4.53 -20.30 -12.62
CA SER A 75 5.52 -20.99 -11.78
C SER A 75 5.47 -20.44 -10.34
N PRO A 76 5.27 -21.31 -9.32
CA PRO A 76 5.30 -20.89 -7.91
C PRO A 76 6.70 -20.45 -7.47
N THR A 77 7.73 -20.75 -8.27
CA THR A 77 9.11 -20.34 -8.05
C THR A 77 9.51 -19.12 -8.87
N LYS A 78 8.60 -18.52 -9.65
CA LYS A 78 8.87 -17.24 -10.33
C LYS A 78 9.31 -16.22 -9.28
N ALA A 79 10.50 -15.66 -9.48
CA ALA A 79 11.11 -14.77 -8.51
C ALA A 79 10.34 -13.46 -8.40
N VAL A 80 10.13 -13.02 -7.17
CA VAL A 80 9.69 -11.67 -6.79
C VAL A 80 10.85 -11.03 -6.03
N ARG A 81 11.23 -9.81 -6.44
CA ARG A 81 12.33 -9.04 -5.84
C ARG A 81 11.74 -7.94 -4.95
N VAL A 82 11.83 -8.11 -3.65
CA VAL A 82 11.23 -7.24 -2.65
C VAL A 82 12.27 -6.28 -2.09
N LEU A 83 12.02 -4.97 -2.15
CA LEU A 83 12.89 -3.98 -1.53
C LEU A 83 12.70 -3.99 -0.01
N LEU A 84 13.74 -4.35 0.73
CA LEU A 84 13.72 -4.41 2.20
C LEU A 84 14.32 -3.16 2.85
N LEU A 85 15.35 -2.59 2.24
CA LEU A 85 16.08 -1.43 2.74
C LEU A 85 16.60 -0.61 1.57
N THR A 86 16.56 0.71 1.68
CA THR A 86 17.08 1.62 0.65
C THR A 86 17.72 2.84 1.30
N GLY A 87 18.68 3.45 0.61
CA GLY A 87 19.34 4.68 1.03
C GLY A 87 20.19 4.55 2.29
N LEU A 88 20.63 3.35 2.66
CA LEU A 88 21.46 3.17 3.84
C LEU A 88 22.84 3.81 3.60
N ALA A 89 23.12 4.90 4.31
CA ALA A 89 24.43 5.51 4.41
C ALA A 89 25.27 4.76 5.46
N ALA A 90 25.83 3.62 5.08
CA ALA A 90 26.64 2.80 5.99
C ALA A 90 28.00 3.45 6.27
N THR A 91 28.56 3.18 7.45
CA THR A 91 29.92 3.58 7.85
C THR A 91 30.64 2.39 8.47
N PRO A 92 31.98 2.43 8.65
CA PRO A 92 32.68 1.38 9.38
C PRO A 92 32.12 1.12 10.79
N ALA A 93 31.63 2.17 11.46
CA ALA A 93 30.99 2.06 12.78
C ALA A 93 29.54 1.54 12.74
N LYS A 94 28.85 1.72 11.61
CA LYS A 94 27.47 1.28 11.38
C LYS A 94 27.36 0.61 10.00
N PRO A 95 27.95 -0.59 9.82
CA PRO A 95 27.97 -1.26 8.53
C PRO A 95 26.59 -1.83 8.17
N LEU A 96 26.35 -2.04 6.88
CA LEU A 96 25.30 -2.95 6.46
C LEU A 96 25.64 -4.35 6.99
N THR A 97 24.69 -4.97 7.69
CA THR A 97 24.91 -6.21 8.42
C THR A 97 23.85 -7.26 8.05
N VAL A 98 24.34 -8.43 7.62
CA VAL A 98 23.53 -9.63 7.31
C VAL A 98 24.08 -10.80 8.14
N VAL A 99 23.18 -11.61 8.68
CA VAL A 99 23.54 -12.83 9.43
C VAL A 99 22.82 -14.03 8.83
N GLY A 100 23.52 -15.12 8.55
CA GLY A 100 22.87 -16.40 8.26
C GLY A 100 22.47 -17.07 9.57
N THR A 101 21.19 -17.05 9.93
CA THR A 101 20.75 -17.46 11.28
C THR A 101 20.55 -18.97 11.43
N VAL A 102 20.18 -19.65 10.36
CA VAL A 102 19.98 -21.10 10.30
C VAL A 102 20.65 -21.60 9.04
N GLY A 103 21.35 -22.74 9.11
CA GLY A 103 22.01 -23.37 7.95
C GLY A 103 23.21 -22.59 7.38
N GLY A 104 23.94 -23.25 6.48
CA GLY A 104 25.04 -22.62 5.75
C GLY A 104 24.55 -21.65 4.67
N TRP A 105 25.37 -20.66 4.33
CA TRP A 105 25.09 -19.65 3.31
C TRP A 105 26.37 -19.29 2.55
N THR A 106 26.23 -18.77 1.33
CA THR A 106 27.35 -18.43 0.44
C THR A 106 27.23 -17.00 -0.07
N ILE A 107 28.31 -16.50 -0.67
CA ILE A 107 28.33 -15.24 -1.40
C ILE A 107 28.79 -15.56 -2.83
N ASP A 108 28.08 -15.09 -3.85
CA ASP A 108 28.45 -15.34 -5.25
C ASP A 108 29.88 -14.83 -5.52
N GLY A 109 30.70 -15.67 -6.19
CA GLY A 109 32.11 -15.38 -6.46
C GLY A 109 33.08 -15.72 -5.34
N ILE A 110 32.59 -16.16 -4.16
CA ILE A 110 33.43 -16.59 -3.04
C ILE A 110 33.24 -18.10 -2.82
N ALA A 111 34.31 -18.88 -3.05
CA ALA A 111 34.30 -20.34 -2.93
C ALA A 111 34.34 -20.82 -1.46
N THR A 112 33.42 -20.32 -0.62
CA THR A 112 33.34 -20.65 0.80
C THR A 112 31.87 -20.72 1.23
N THR A 113 31.51 -21.79 1.94
CA THR A 113 30.25 -21.85 2.67
C THR A 113 30.46 -21.34 4.08
N PHE A 114 29.75 -20.29 4.45
CA PHE A 114 29.80 -19.71 5.78
C PHE A 114 28.79 -20.42 6.71
N PRO A 115 29.17 -20.70 7.97
CA PRO A 115 28.32 -21.39 8.92
C PRO A 115 27.16 -20.50 9.40
N ALA A 116 26.15 -21.13 10.00
CA ALA A 116 25.11 -20.42 10.73
C ALA A 116 25.74 -19.57 11.86
N GLY A 117 25.16 -18.41 12.13
CA GLY A 117 25.67 -17.40 13.05
C GLY A 117 26.77 -16.50 12.47
N ALA A 118 27.38 -16.86 11.33
CA ALA A 118 28.36 -15.99 10.68
C ALA A 118 27.72 -14.68 10.20
N LYS A 119 28.46 -13.59 10.35
CA LYS A 119 28.02 -12.21 10.10
C LYS A 119 28.79 -11.61 8.94
N LEU A 120 28.07 -11.21 7.89
CA LEU A 120 28.55 -10.34 6.82
C LEU A 120 28.37 -8.88 7.24
N THR A 121 29.45 -8.10 7.15
CA THR A 121 29.44 -6.64 7.29
C THR A 121 30.00 -5.98 6.04
N LEU A 122 29.34 -4.92 5.59
CA LEU A 122 29.71 -4.09 4.44
C LEU A 122 29.74 -2.62 4.83
N ALA A 123 30.87 -1.96 4.59
CA ALA A 123 31.03 -0.51 4.75
C ALA A 123 31.81 0.08 3.57
N PRO A 124 31.55 1.33 3.14
CA PRO A 124 32.32 1.96 2.09
C PRO A 124 33.78 2.16 2.56
N THR A 125 34.75 2.03 1.65
CA THR A 125 36.18 2.14 2.00
C THR A 125 36.60 3.56 2.39
N ALA A 126 35.83 4.56 1.98
CA ALA A 126 35.93 5.96 2.37
C ALA A 126 34.55 6.62 2.25
N SER A 127 34.37 7.81 2.83
CA SER A 127 33.11 8.56 2.68
C SER A 127 32.81 8.83 1.19
N GLY A 128 31.61 8.51 0.75
CA GLY A 128 31.19 8.67 -0.65
C GLY A 128 31.77 7.67 -1.65
N ALA A 129 32.55 6.66 -1.19
CA ALA A 129 33.11 5.64 -2.06
C ALA A 129 32.03 4.67 -2.60
N THR A 130 32.28 4.16 -3.80
CA THR A 130 31.49 3.07 -4.43
C THR A 130 32.15 1.70 -4.29
N THR A 131 33.35 1.65 -3.72
CA THR A 131 34.04 0.42 -3.31
C THR A 131 33.80 0.20 -1.83
N TRP A 132 33.47 -1.04 -1.47
CA TRP A 132 33.06 -1.43 -0.14
C TRP A 132 34.00 -2.50 0.41
N ALA A 133 34.35 -2.36 1.70
CA ALA A 133 34.99 -3.41 2.46
C ALA A 133 33.94 -4.45 2.84
N LEU A 134 34.12 -5.67 2.35
CA LEU A 134 33.35 -6.85 2.70
C LEU A 134 34.12 -7.64 3.76
N ARG A 135 33.49 -7.94 4.89
CA ARG A 135 34.04 -8.80 5.93
C ARG A 135 33.00 -9.81 6.38
N VAL A 136 33.37 -11.09 6.42
CA VAL A 136 32.58 -12.14 7.05
C VAL A 136 33.33 -12.61 8.29
N ALA A 137 32.64 -12.65 9.43
CA ALA A 137 33.16 -13.17 10.68
C ALA A 137 32.29 -14.29 11.23
N SER A 138 32.89 -15.22 11.98
CA SER A 138 32.17 -16.26 12.72
C SER A 138 31.31 -15.63 13.83
N SER A 139 30.49 -16.45 14.49
CA SER A 139 29.74 -16.03 15.68
C SER A 139 30.64 -15.65 16.86
N THR A 140 31.87 -16.19 16.91
CA THR A 140 32.91 -15.90 17.91
C THR A 140 33.76 -14.67 17.58
N GLY A 141 33.68 -14.15 16.35
CA GLY A 141 34.36 -12.92 15.91
C GLY A 141 35.55 -13.14 14.96
N ASP A 142 35.96 -14.39 14.76
CA ASP A 142 37.06 -14.77 13.87
C ASP A 142 36.76 -14.34 12.42
N VAL A 143 37.74 -13.75 11.75
CA VAL A 143 37.59 -13.36 10.35
C VAL A 143 37.59 -14.62 9.48
N LEU A 144 36.46 -14.90 8.83
CA LEU A 144 36.34 -16.01 7.88
C LEU A 144 36.69 -15.57 6.46
N HIS A 145 36.41 -14.31 6.12
CA HIS A 145 36.72 -13.75 4.80
C HIS A 145 36.80 -12.23 4.84
N SER A 146 37.67 -11.64 4.03
CA SER A 146 37.73 -10.20 3.78
C SER A 146 38.04 -9.92 2.32
N ALA A 147 37.34 -8.95 1.74
CA ALA A 147 37.52 -8.54 0.35
C ALA A 147 37.15 -7.06 0.15
N ARG A 148 37.50 -6.52 -1.01
CA ARG A 148 36.91 -5.28 -1.54
C ARG A 148 35.95 -5.65 -2.66
N VAL A 149 34.77 -5.04 -2.65
CA VAL A 149 33.71 -5.30 -3.65
C VAL A 149 33.15 -4.00 -4.19
N SER A 150 32.67 -4.04 -5.43
CA SER A 150 31.95 -2.96 -6.08
C SER A 150 30.74 -3.55 -6.78
N GLY A 151 29.62 -2.82 -6.82
CA GLY A 151 28.38 -3.30 -7.44
C GLY A 151 27.59 -4.27 -6.57
N ASP A 152 26.91 -5.22 -7.22
CA ASP A 152 25.99 -6.14 -6.53
C ASP A 152 26.73 -7.29 -5.82
N VAL A 153 26.34 -7.56 -4.57
CA VAL A 153 26.74 -8.76 -3.83
C VAL A 153 25.51 -9.63 -3.60
N TYR A 154 25.60 -10.91 -3.96
CA TYR A 154 24.49 -11.86 -3.78
C TYR A 154 24.81 -12.82 -2.64
N VAL A 155 24.00 -12.77 -1.58
CA VAL A 155 24.08 -13.67 -0.42
C VAL A 155 23.04 -14.76 -0.59
N ARG A 156 23.47 -16.02 -0.67
CA ARG A 156 22.61 -17.15 -0.99
C ARG A 156 22.47 -18.14 0.16
N PRO A 157 21.25 -18.63 0.42
CA PRO A 157 21.08 -19.79 1.27
C PRO A 157 21.59 -21.06 0.57
N VAL A 158 22.31 -21.94 1.27
CA VAL A 158 22.75 -23.23 0.70
C VAL A 158 21.56 -24.15 0.40
N ASN A 159 20.50 -24.07 1.19
CA ASN A 159 19.29 -24.88 1.00
C ASN A 159 18.03 -24.13 1.44
N SER A 160 16.86 -24.77 1.35
CA SER A 160 15.58 -24.14 1.68
C SER A 160 15.32 -23.91 3.16
N THR A 161 16.10 -24.52 4.07
CA THR A 161 15.97 -24.30 5.52
C THR A 161 16.87 -23.16 6.00
N THR A 162 17.88 -22.76 5.22
CA THR A 162 18.72 -21.61 5.54
C THR A 162 17.90 -20.31 5.57
N LEU A 163 18.13 -19.49 6.60
CA LEU A 163 17.48 -18.20 6.80
C LEU A 163 18.53 -17.07 6.92
N LEU A 164 18.23 -15.94 6.30
CA LEU A 164 19.06 -14.74 6.35
C LEU A 164 18.35 -13.64 7.15
N GLN A 165 19.05 -13.01 8.08
CA GLN A 165 18.57 -11.87 8.85
C GLN A 165 19.23 -10.58 8.36
N LEU A 166 18.43 -9.55 8.12
CA LEU A 166 18.91 -8.20 7.84
C LEU A 166 18.91 -7.40 9.14
N VAL A 167 20.09 -7.25 9.76
CA VAL A 167 20.23 -6.57 11.07
C VAL A 167 20.10 -5.06 10.93
N SER A 168 20.54 -4.49 9.81
CA SER A 168 20.52 -3.03 9.59
C SER A 168 19.13 -2.43 9.38
N LYS A 169 18.06 -3.24 9.34
CA LYS A 169 16.68 -2.74 9.27
C LYS A 169 16.15 -2.52 10.69
N ALA A 170 16.23 -1.27 11.15
CA ALA A 170 15.96 -0.87 12.54
C ALA A 170 14.55 -1.21 13.08
N THR A 171 13.53 -1.33 12.22
CA THR A 171 12.13 -1.49 12.66
C THR A 171 11.68 -2.94 12.82
N THR A 172 12.42 -3.92 12.31
CA THR A 172 12.04 -5.35 12.40
C THR A 172 13.27 -6.26 12.32
N THR A 173 13.55 -7.08 13.33
CA THR A 173 14.52 -8.19 13.25
C THR A 173 13.92 -9.37 12.48
N ASN A 174 13.56 -9.18 11.21
CA ASN A 174 12.98 -10.24 10.40
C ASN A 174 14.05 -11.19 9.87
N VAL A 175 13.67 -12.46 9.77
CA VAL A 175 14.42 -13.51 9.09
C VAL A 175 13.73 -13.83 7.78
N TYR A 176 14.52 -14.04 6.73
CA TYR A 176 14.05 -14.12 5.36
C TYR A 176 14.52 -15.41 4.70
N ARG A 177 13.71 -15.88 3.76
CA ARG A 177 14.04 -16.97 2.84
C ARG A 177 14.58 -16.38 1.54
N GLY A 178 15.28 -17.19 0.77
CA GLY A 178 15.78 -16.78 -0.54
C GLY A 178 17.03 -15.93 -0.45
N ILE A 179 17.33 -15.24 -1.54
CA ILE A 179 18.60 -14.57 -1.78
C ILE A 179 18.50 -13.11 -1.34
N PHE A 180 19.56 -12.55 -0.78
CA PHE A 180 19.72 -11.11 -0.70
C PHE A 180 20.63 -10.62 -1.82
N ARG A 181 20.14 -9.68 -2.62
CA ARG A 181 20.96 -8.82 -3.47
C ARG A 181 21.24 -7.55 -2.68
N LEU A 182 22.51 -7.31 -2.41
CA LEU A 182 23.01 -6.10 -1.78
C LEU A 182 23.51 -5.20 -2.91
N HIS A 183 22.73 -4.19 -3.25
CA HIS A 183 23.06 -3.26 -4.33
C HIS A 183 23.85 -2.09 -3.74
N LEU A 184 25.16 -2.05 -4.04
CA LEU A 184 26.10 -1.13 -3.42
C LEU A 184 26.46 0.01 -4.38
N THR A 185 26.11 1.22 -3.98
CA THR A 185 26.51 2.47 -4.63
C THR A 185 27.22 3.35 -3.59
N LYS A 186 26.99 4.67 -3.59
CA LYS A 186 27.33 5.53 -2.43
C LYS A 186 26.47 5.20 -1.20
N THR A 187 25.31 4.58 -1.41
CA THR A 187 24.45 4.01 -0.36
C THR A 187 24.14 2.56 -0.69
N ALA A 188 23.63 1.82 0.29
CA ALA A 188 23.22 0.44 0.09
C ALA A 188 21.69 0.29 -0.02
N MET A 189 21.27 -0.60 -0.93
CA MET A 189 19.92 -1.17 -0.96
C MET A 189 19.99 -2.67 -0.72
N VAL A 190 18.97 -3.22 -0.05
CA VAL A 190 18.83 -4.66 0.17
C VAL A 190 17.54 -5.15 -0.46
N ILE A 191 17.67 -6.09 -1.38
CA ILE A 191 16.57 -6.68 -2.13
C ILE A 191 16.50 -8.17 -1.82
N ASN A 192 15.35 -8.65 -1.36
CA ASN A 192 15.11 -10.06 -1.14
C ASN A 192 14.44 -10.70 -2.36
N SER A 193 15.12 -11.68 -2.96
CA SER A 193 14.63 -12.43 -4.13
C SER A 193 14.25 -13.86 -3.73
N LEU A 194 12.99 -14.21 -3.96
CA LEU A 194 12.45 -15.53 -3.64
C LEU A 194 11.27 -15.87 -4.56
N GLY A 195 10.99 -17.17 -4.71
CA GLY A 195 9.83 -17.63 -5.46
C GLY A 195 8.52 -17.11 -4.86
N VAL A 196 7.56 -16.74 -5.71
CA VAL A 196 6.32 -16.08 -5.31
C VAL A 196 5.56 -16.82 -4.21
N ASP A 197 5.50 -18.16 -4.23
CA ASP A 197 4.81 -18.89 -3.15
C ASP A 197 5.48 -18.73 -1.79
N ARG A 198 6.82 -18.64 -1.74
CA ARG A 198 7.54 -18.37 -0.49
C ARG A 198 7.39 -16.92 -0.05
N TYR A 199 7.34 -15.98 -1.00
CA TYR A 199 7.02 -14.58 -0.74
C TYR A 199 5.65 -14.46 -0.06
N LEU A 200 4.63 -15.13 -0.59
CA LEU A 200 3.27 -15.07 -0.07
C LEU A 200 3.13 -15.58 1.36
N ARG A 201 4.01 -16.47 1.84
CA ARG A 201 3.98 -16.91 3.24
C ARG A 201 4.25 -15.78 4.22
N GLY A 202 5.01 -14.77 3.78
CA GLY A 202 5.28 -13.56 4.55
C GLY A 202 4.29 -12.42 4.29
N VAL A 203 3.29 -12.62 3.42
CA VAL A 203 2.27 -11.63 3.02
C VAL A 203 0.89 -12.04 3.50
N VAL A 204 0.40 -13.21 3.09
CA VAL A 204 -0.99 -13.65 3.30
C VAL A 204 -1.43 -13.54 4.77
N PRO A 205 -0.63 -13.97 5.76
CA PRO A 205 -1.04 -13.85 7.17
C PRO A 205 -1.12 -12.42 7.71
N LEU A 206 -0.49 -11.46 7.03
CA LEU A 206 -0.54 -10.04 7.38
C LEU A 206 -1.69 -9.30 6.68
N GLU A 207 -2.14 -9.84 5.54
CA GLU A 207 -3.30 -9.33 4.83
C GLU A 207 -4.62 -9.90 5.37
N MET A 208 -4.61 -11.18 5.75
CA MET A 208 -5.81 -11.89 6.20
C MET A 208 -5.52 -12.71 7.47
N PRO A 209 -6.29 -12.53 8.56
CA PRO A 209 -6.10 -13.29 9.79
C PRO A 209 -6.16 -14.80 9.55
N SER A 210 -5.19 -15.52 10.08
CA SER A 210 -5.06 -16.98 9.83
C SER A 210 -6.17 -17.83 10.46
N SER A 211 -7.00 -17.24 11.34
CA SER A 211 -8.20 -17.85 11.91
C SER A 211 -9.43 -17.76 11.00
N TRP A 212 -9.34 -17.04 9.88
CA TRP A 212 -10.44 -16.91 8.93
C TRP A 212 -10.62 -18.20 8.10
N PRO A 213 -11.80 -18.38 7.45
CA PRO A 213 -12.09 -19.60 6.70
C PRO A 213 -11.02 -19.93 5.66
N ALA A 214 -10.73 -21.22 5.49
CA ALA A 214 -9.71 -21.69 4.56
C ALA A 214 -9.96 -21.20 3.12
N GLU A 215 -11.21 -21.15 2.67
CA GLU A 215 -11.57 -20.62 1.36
C GLU A 215 -11.22 -19.12 1.22
N ALA A 216 -11.44 -18.29 2.25
CA ALA A 216 -11.03 -16.89 2.22
C ALA A 216 -9.50 -16.75 2.11
N LEU A 217 -8.75 -17.58 2.85
CA LEU A 217 -7.28 -17.61 2.76
C LEU A 217 -6.79 -18.04 1.37
N LYS A 218 -7.48 -18.99 0.71
CA LYS A 218 -7.18 -19.40 -0.68
C LYS A 218 -7.43 -18.25 -1.66
N VAL A 219 -8.54 -17.52 -1.50
CA VAL A 219 -8.85 -16.34 -2.33
C VAL A 219 -7.76 -15.28 -2.16
N GLN A 220 -7.38 -14.96 -0.91
CA GLN A 220 -6.30 -14.01 -0.63
C GLN A 220 -4.96 -14.47 -1.22
N ALA A 221 -4.62 -15.76 -1.14
CA ALA A 221 -3.39 -16.29 -1.71
C ALA A 221 -3.35 -16.13 -3.24
N ILE A 222 -4.45 -16.43 -3.94
CA ILE A 222 -4.55 -16.29 -5.41
C ILE A 222 -4.51 -14.81 -5.81
N ALA A 223 -5.25 -13.94 -5.12
CA ALA A 223 -5.25 -12.50 -5.38
C ALA A 223 -3.86 -11.90 -5.14
N ALA A 224 -3.24 -12.18 -3.99
CA ALA A 224 -1.91 -11.70 -3.66
C ALA A 224 -0.84 -12.21 -4.64
N ARG A 225 -0.92 -13.46 -5.10
CA ARG A 225 -0.01 -14.00 -6.13
C ARG A 225 -0.16 -13.25 -7.44
N SER A 226 -1.40 -12.99 -7.85
CA SER A 226 -1.71 -12.31 -9.11
C SER A 226 -1.23 -10.87 -9.07
N TYR A 227 -1.46 -10.16 -7.95
CA TYR A 227 -0.92 -8.83 -7.70
C TYR A 227 0.60 -8.80 -7.83
N ALA A 228 1.33 -9.67 -7.10
CA ALA A 228 2.79 -9.69 -7.12
C ALA A 228 3.36 -9.94 -8.53
N LEU A 229 2.74 -10.86 -9.28
CA LEU A 229 3.19 -11.20 -10.63
C LEU A 229 2.80 -10.16 -11.69
N ALA A 230 1.70 -9.43 -11.50
CA ALA A 230 1.32 -8.30 -12.36
C ALA A 230 2.21 -7.07 -12.16
N HIS A 231 2.91 -6.97 -11.02
CA HIS A 231 3.80 -5.87 -10.66
C HIS A 231 5.29 -6.21 -10.80
N LEU A 232 5.64 -7.27 -11.53
CA LEU A 232 7.05 -7.52 -11.86
C LEU A 232 7.60 -6.39 -12.74
N ARG A 233 8.79 -5.91 -12.41
CA ARG A 233 9.48 -4.81 -13.09
C ARG A 233 10.88 -5.26 -13.53
N PRO A 234 10.98 -6.18 -14.51
CA PRO A 234 12.24 -6.87 -14.81
C PRO A 234 13.41 -5.93 -15.15
N THR A 235 13.14 -4.73 -15.66
CA THR A 235 14.14 -3.71 -15.99
C THR A 235 14.62 -2.89 -14.79
N LEU A 236 13.92 -2.93 -13.65
CA LEU A 236 14.30 -2.24 -12.41
C LEU A 236 15.07 -3.16 -11.46
N VAL A 237 15.64 -2.57 -10.41
CA VAL A 237 16.41 -3.29 -9.37
C VAL A 237 15.52 -4.20 -8.51
N PHE A 238 14.26 -3.84 -8.30
CA PHE A 238 13.26 -4.59 -7.52
C PHE A 238 11.85 -4.47 -8.14
N ASP A 239 10.94 -5.32 -7.70
CA ASP A 239 9.56 -5.43 -8.19
C ASP A 239 8.57 -4.72 -7.25
N VAL A 240 8.64 -5.02 -5.94
CA VAL A 240 7.64 -4.61 -4.94
C VAL A 240 8.28 -4.07 -3.65
N TYR A 241 7.56 -3.22 -2.93
CA TYR A 241 7.92 -2.78 -1.58
C TYR A 241 7.47 -3.80 -0.52
N ASP A 242 8.07 -3.78 0.66
CA ASP A 242 7.72 -4.66 1.79
C ASP A 242 6.70 -4.05 2.77
N ASP A 243 6.03 -2.98 2.35
CA ASP A 243 5.01 -2.22 3.09
C ASP A 243 3.77 -1.95 2.22
N THR A 244 2.87 -1.08 2.72
CA THR A 244 1.57 -0.78 2.11
C THR A 244 1.64 -0.10 0.74
N ARG A 245 2.82 0.31 0.26
CA ARG A 245 3.00 0.72 -1.15
C ARG A 245 2.86 -0.45 -2.12
N SER A 246 3.03 -1.68 -1.63
CA SER A 246 2.74 -2.90 -2.36
C SER A 246 1.96 -3.86 -1.46
N GLN A 247 2.61 -4.84 -0.84
CA GLN A 247 2.00 -5.76 0.11
C GLN A 247 2.92 -5.87 1.32
N VAL A 248 2.33 -5.93 2.52
CA VAL A 248 3.15 -5.99 3.73
C VAL A 248 3.87 -7.34 3.77
N TYR A 249 5.20 -7.31 3.75
CA TYR A 249 6.04 -8.50 3.74
C TYR A 249 6.99 -8.50 4.95
N ARG A 250 6.89 -9.52 5.80
CA ARG A 250 7.72 -9.65 7.03
C ARG A 250 8.52 -10.95 7.11
N GLY A 251 8.74 -11.60 5.97
CA GLY A 251 9.56 -12.80 5.88
C GLY A 251 9.00 -13.97 6.70
N ARG A 252 9.91 -14.79 7.26
CA ARG A 252 9.57 -16.04 7.96
C ARG A 252 8.77 -15.81 9.24
N LYS A 253 8.91 -14.65 9.90
CA LYS A 253 8.20 -14.35 11.16
C LYS A 253 6.68 -14.24 11.00
N ALA A 254 6.20 -13.90 9.79
CA ALA A 254 4.78 -13.79 9.52
C ALA A 254 4.13 -15.12 9.12
N GLU A 255 4.89 -16.18 8.84
CA GLU A 255 4.32 -17.42 8.33
C GLU A 255 3.43 -18.12 9.38
N THR A 256 2.26 -18.58 8.95
CA THR A 256 1.34 -19.38 9.79
C THR A 256 1.01 -20.70 9.11
N ALA A 257 0.61 -21.70 9.89
CA ALA A 257 0.23 -23.01 9.35
C ALA A 257 -0.96 -22.90 8.37
N ALA A 258 -2.02 -22.17 8.76
CA ALA A 258 -3.21 -21.99 7.92
C ALA A 258 -2.91 -21.21 6.63
N GLY A 259 -2.13 -20.12 6.71
CA GLY A 259 -1.72 -19.37 5.52
C GLY A 259 -0.86 -20.22 4.58
N ASN A 260 0.09 -20.97 5.13
CA ASN A 260 0.94 -21.88 4.36
C ASN A 260 0.13 -22.99 3.67
N ALA A 261 -0.87 -23.55 4.36
CA ALA A 261 -1.77 -24.55 3.79
C ALA A 261 -2.59 -23.99 2.62
N ALA A 262 -3.15 -22.78 2.76
CA ALA A 262 -3.90 -22.11 1.69
C ALA A 262 -3.02 -21.78 0.47
N ILE A 263 -1.78 -21.32 0.70
CA ILE A 263 -0.81 -21.05 -0.37
C ILE A 263 -0.44 -22.34 -1.09
N ALA A 264 -0.18 -23.43 -0.36
CA ALA A 264 0.14 -24.73 -0.94
C ALA A 264 -1.03 -25.30 -1.75
N ALA A 265 -2.26 -25.24 -1.21
CA ALA A 265 -3.47 -25.69 -1.90
C ALA A 265 -3.79 -24.88 -3.18
N THR A 266 -3.21 -23.68 -3.30
CA THR A 266 -3.38 -22.80 -4.47
C THR A 266 -2.07 -22.53 -5.20
N SER A 267 -1.09 -23.42 -5.05
CA SER A 267 0.26 -23.20 -5.57
C SER A 267 0.24 -22.87 -7.07
N GLY A 268 0.88 -21.76 -7.44
CA GLY A 268 0.94 -21.27 -8.81
C GLY A 268 -0.38 -20.76 -9.40
N LYS A 269 -1.52 -20.82 -8.70
CA LYS A 269 -2.81 -20.35 -9.21
C LYS A 269 -2.88 -18.82 -9.19
N VAL A 270 -3.28 -18.25 -10.33
CA VAL A 270 -3.41 -16.81 -10.57
C VAL A 270 -4.69 -16.50 -11.33
N LEU A 271 -5.10 -15.23 -11.30
CA LEU A 271 -6.15 -14.69 -12.14
C LEU A 271 -5.55 -14.18 -13.44
N LEU A 272 -6.13 -14.57 -14.57
CA LEU A 272 -5.73 -14.12 -15.90
C LEU A 272 -6.83 -13.28 -16.55
N SER A 273 -6.44 -12.18 -17.19
CA SER A 273 -7.27 -11.43 -18.13
C SER A 273 -6.69 -11.63 -19.52
N GLY A 274 -7.33 -12.49 -20.32
CA GLY A 274 -6.69 -13.08 -21.50
C GLY A 274 -5.46 -13.89 -21.09
N THR A 275 -4.30 -13.55 -21.65
CA THR A 275 -3.01 -14.19 -21.30
C THR A 275 -2.24 -13.47 -20.19
N ALA A 276 -2.59 -12.22 -19.89
CA ALA A 276 -1.93 -11.40 -18.88
C ALA A 276 -2.38 -11.79 -17.47
N VAL A 277 -1.48 -11.71 -16.49
CA VAL A 277 -1.87 -11.85 -15.08
C VAL A 277 -2.63 -10.59 -14.68
N ALA A 278 -3.84 -10.78 -14.13
CA ALA A 278 -4.68 -9.67 -13.70
C ALA A 278 -4.06 -8.95 -12.50
N ASN A 279 -4.11 -7.61 -12.51
CA ASN A 279 -3.80 -6.81 -11.35
C ASN A 279 -4.91 -6.97 -10.30
N ALA A 280 -4.79 -8.00 -9.46
CA ALA A 280 -5.80 -8.38 -8.47
C ALA A 280 -5.71 -7.51 -7.22
N LEU A 281 -6.27 -6.30 -7.30
CA LEU A 281 -6.37 -5.38 -6.17
C LEU A 281 -7.32 -5.90 -5.08
N PHE A 282 -7.06 -5.54 -3.83
CA PHE A 282 -7.89 -5.92 -2.69
C PHE A 282 -7.78 -4.87 -1.57
N HIS A 283 -8.79 -4.82 -0.71
CA HIS A 283 -8.88 -3.88 0.40
C HIS A 283 -9.64 -4.51 1.59
N SER A 284 -9.67 -3.83 2.73
CA SER A 284 -10.20 -4.40 3.98
C SER A 284 -11.70 -4.68 3.93
N ALA A 285 -12.53 -3.65 3.77
CA ALA A 285 -13.99 -3.75 3.78
C ALA A 285 -14.60 -2.78 2.76
N ASP A 286 -15.59 -3.22 1.98
CA ASP A 286 -16.14 -2.43 0.87
C ASP A 286 -17.37 -1.59 1.25
N GLY A 287 -17.93 -1.75 2.44
CA GLY A 287 -19.18 -1.09 2.82
C GLY A 287 -20.39 -1.68 2.07
N GLY A 288 -20.23 -2.89 1.53
CA GLY A 288 -21.26 -3.66 0.83
C GLY A 288 -21.27 -3.51 -0.69
N TRP A 289 -20.47 -2.60 -1.28
CA TRP A 289 -20.34 -2.40 -2.73
C TRP A 289 -18.88 -2.13 -3.11
N THR A 290 -18.35 -2.85 -4.10
CA THR A 290 -17.04 -2.53 -4.71
C THR A 290 -17.17 -1.43 -5.76
N GLU A 291 -16.05 -0.83 -6.16
CA GLU A 291 -15.99 0.34 -7.05
C GLU A 291 -15.26 0.03 -8.37
N ASN A 292 -15.59 0.80 -9.41
CA ASN A 292 -14.85 0.85 -10.65
C ASN A 292 -13.46 1.46 -10.44
N ASN A 293 -12.40 0.79 -10.90
CA ASN A 293 -11.02 1.26 -10.73
C ASN A 293 -10.77 2.71 -11.20
N GLU A 294 -11.34 3.14 -12.33
CA GLU A 294 -11.15 4.50 -12.86
C GLU A 294 -11.77 5.60 -11.99
N ASN A 295 -12.77 5.26 -11.15
CA ASN A 295 -13.37 6.19 -10.20
C ASN A 295 -12.53 6.38 -8.94
N VAL A 296 -11.54 5.51 -8.71
CA VAL A 296 -10.66 5.52 -7.53
C VAL A 296 -9.28 6.04 -7.89
N TYR A 297 -8.75 5.66 -9.05
CA TYR A 297 -7.45 6.08 -9.54
C TYR A 297 -7.60 7.33 -10.40
N VAL A 298 -7.75 8.45 -9.69
CA VAL A 298 -7.99 9.79 -10.23
C VAL A 298 -6.82 10.74 -9.93
N SER A 299 -6.75 11.87 -10.63
CA SER A 299 -5.82 12.96 -10.32
C SER A 299 -6.07 13.55 -8.92
N SER A 300 -5.21 14.47 -8.48
CA SER A 300 -5.42 15.21 -7.23
C SER A 300 -6.74 15.99 -7.17
N THR A 301 -7.34 16.32 -8.33
CA THR A 301 -8.63 17.03 -8.46
C THR A 301 -9.81 16.09 -8.71
N GLY A 302 -9.58 14.77 -8.79
CA GLY A 302 -10.63 13.80 -9.11
C GLY A 302 -10.92 13.65 -10.61
N ALA A 303 -10.03 14.11 -11.49
CA ALA A 303 -10.12 13.80 -12.92
C ALA A 303 -9.76 12.31 -13.15
N ILE A 304 -10.54 11.61 -13.96
CA ILE A 304 -10.26 10.20 -14.28
C ILE A 304 -8.98 10.14 -15.13
N VAL A 305 -7.97 9.43 -14.61
CA VAL A 305 -6.67 9.25 -15.30
C VAL A 305 -6.33 7.79 -15.57
N ALA A 306 -7.02 6.86 -14.91
CA ALA A 306 -6.87 5.44 -15.16
C ALA A 306 -7.90 4.94 -16.19
N GLY A 307 -7.47 4.04 -17.08
CA GLY A 307 -8.37 3.33 -17.98
C GLY A 307 -9.22 2.28 -17.23
N PRO A 308 -10.46 2.03 -17.67
CA PRO A 308 -11.30 1.00 -17.06
C PRO A 308 -10.71 -0.39 -17.30
N LEU A 309 -10.62 -1.19 -16.23
CA LEU A 309 -10.21 -2.59 -16.30
C LEU A 309 -11.45 -3.49 -16.25
N PRO A 310 -11.62 -4.42 -17.22
CA PRO A 310 -12.84 -5.20 -17.36
C PRO A 310 -13.14 -6.10 -16.15
N TYR A 311 -12.11 -6.39 -15.35
CA TYR A 311 -12.17 -7.24 -14.17
C TYR A 311 -12.14 -6.51 -12.82
N LEU A 312 -12.05 -5.18 -12.79
CA LEU A 312 -12.12 -4.39 -11.56
C LEU A 312 -13.33 -3.47 -11.60
N ARG A 313 -14.52 -4.07 -11.62
CA ARG A 313 -15.81 -3.38 -11.74
C ARG A 313 -16.57 -3.40 -10.43
N GLY A 314 -17.22 -2.30 -10.12
CA GLY A 314 -18.04 -2.18 -8.93
C GLY A 314 -19.26 -3.09 -9.00
N ARG A 315 -19.51 -3.83 -7.92
CA ARG A 315 -20.59 -4.82 -7.81
C ARG A 315 -21.11 -4.91 -6.38
N SER A 316 -22.30 -5.48 -6.26
CA SER A 316 -22.92 -5.76 -4.97
C SER A 316 -22.23 -6.85 -4.20
N ASP A 317 -21.74 -6.53 -3.00
CA ASP A 317 -21.18 -7.48 -2.04
C ASP A 317 -22.17 -7.83 -0.92
N ARG A 318 -23.46 -7.88 -1.28
CA ARG A 318 -24.57 -8.25 -0.40
C ARG A 318 -25.10 -9.64 -0.77
N ALA A 319 -25.55 -10.36 0.24
CA ALA A 319 -26.33 -11.58 0.09
C ALA A 319 -27.74 -11.27 -0.47
N PRO A 320 -28.50 -12.28 -0.95
CA PRO A 320 -29.84 -12.07 -1.50
C PRO A 320 -30.83 -11.39 -0.54
N ASP A 321 -30.63 -11.53 0.77
CA ASP A 321 -31.41 -10.87 1.82
C ASP A 321 -31.02 -9.39 2.04
N GLY A 322 -30.08 -8.85 1.25
CA GLY A 322 -29.57 -7.49 1.37
C GLY A 322 -28.46 -7.31 2.40
N THR A 323 -28.13 -8.34 3.18
CA THR A 323 -27.07 -8.29 4.19
C THR A 323 -25.70 -8.17 3.54
N SER A 324 -24.89 -7.20 3.96
CA SER A 324 -23.50 -7.09 3.47
C SER A 324 -22.64 -8.25 3.94
N TYR A 325 -21.84 -8.84 3.05
CA TYR A 325 -20.89 -9.88 3.42
C TYR A 325 -19.77 -9.34 4.35
N ASP A 326 -19.48 -8.05 4.28
CA ASP A 326 -18.50 -7.40 5.16
C ASP A 326 -19.07 -6.91 6.51
N LYS A 327 -20.33 -7.23 6.85
CA LYS A 327 -21.01 -6.72 8.07
C LYS A 327 -20.28 -6.96 9.38
N ALA A 328 -19.47 -8.02 9.44
CA ALA A 328 -18.69 -8.39 10.61
C ALA A 328 -17.37 -7.60 10.73
N SER A 329 -17.08 -6.70 9.78
CA SER A 329 -15.96 -5.79 9.86
C SER A 329 -16.17 -4.80 11.00
N PRO A 330 -15.14 -4.51 11.82
CA PRO A 330 -15.18 -3.38 12.75
C PRO A 330 -15.30 -2.03 12.03
N TYR A 331 -15.15 -2.02 10.70
CA TYR A 331 -15.30 -0.85 9.83
C TYR A 331 -16.56 -0.91 8.97
N ALA A 332 -17.50 -1.82 9.26
CA ALA A 332 -18.77 -1.90 8.52
C ALA A 332 -19.50 -0.54 8.51
N THR A 333 -19.46 0.17 9.65
CA THR A 333 -19.88 1.57 9.80
C THR A 333 -18.92 2.29 10.74
N TRP A 334 -18.70 3.59 10.54
CA TRP A 334 -17.92 4.44 11.41
C TRP A 334 -18.40 5.90 11.33
N LYS A 335 -18.03 6.71 12.32
CA LYS A 335 -18.23 8.17 12.30
C LYS A 335 -17.03 8.91 12.87
N THR A 336 -16.82 10.14 12.44
CA THR A 336 -15.82 11.05 13.03
C THR A 336 -16.37 11.70 14.32
N ALA A 337 -15.55 12.55 14.95
CA ALA A 337 -16.08 13.56 15.86
C ALA A 337 -16.96 14.58 15.10
N THR A 338 -17.68 15.42 15.84
CA THR A 338 -18.40 16.57 15.31
C THR A 338 -17.47 17.77 15.28
N TYR A 339 -17.45 18.49 14.17
CA TYR A 339 -16.58 19.65 13.97
C TYR A 339 -17.39 20.88 13.59
N THR A 340 -17.07 22.02 14.19
CA THR A 340 -17.55 23.31 13.72
C THR A 340 -16.91 23.68 12.38
N ALA A 341 -17.49 24.65 11.68
CA ALA A 341 -16.92 25.18 10.43
C ALA A 341 -15.50 25.72 10.63
N GLU A 342 -15.22 26.37 11.76
CA GLU A 342 -13.89 26.90 12.11
C GLU A 342 -12.88 25.77 12.30
N ALA A 343 -13.26 24.72 13.03
CA ALA A 343 -12.41 23.56 13.25
C ALA A 343 -12.09 22.84 11.94
N LEU A 344 -13.08 22.62 11.07
CA LEU A 344 -12.86 22.04 9.74
C LEU A 344 -11.99 22.94 8.86
N SER A 345 -12.21 24.26 8.90
CA SER A 345 -11.37 25.22 8.17
C SER A 345 -9.91 25.09 8.61
N ALA A 346 -9.63 25.04 9.91
CA ALA A 346 -8.28 24.88 10.45
C ALA A 346 -7.64 23.53 10.10
N ILE A 347 -8.42 22.44 10.07
CA ILE A 347 -7.95 21.12 9.63
C ILE A 347 -7.55 21.15 8.15
N LEU A 348 -8.42 21.65 7.29
CA LEU A 348 -8.24 21.66 5.84
C LEU A 348 -7.22 22.70 5.37
N ALA A 349 -6.99 23.77 6.13
CA ALA A 349 -5.99 24.80 5.82
C ALA A 349 -4.54 24.29 5.88
N LYS A 350 -4.29 23.17 6.58
CA LYS A 350 -2.96 22.54 6.68
C LYS A 350 -2.46 21.93 5.37
N ASP A 351 -3.34 21.72 4.39
CA ASP A 351 -2.99 21.27 3.05
C ASP A 351 -3.41 22.32 2.01
N GLN A 352 -2.45 22.80 1.22
CA GLN A 352 -2.67 23.86 0.22
C GLN A 352 -3.74 23.48 -0.82
N ARG A 353 -3.95 22.18 -1.06
CA ARG A 353 -4.95 21.68 -2.01
C ARG A 353 -6.37 21.82 -1.48
N THR A 354 -6.56 21.84 -0.16
CA THR A 354 -7.87 21.95 0.50
C THR A 354 -8.12 23.29 1.20
N ASN A 355 -7.09 24.13 1.35
CA ASN A 355 -7.23 25.44 1.98
C ASN A 355 -8.10 26.39 1.15
N VAL A 356 -9.33 26.65 1.62
CA VAL A 356 -10.28 27.62 1.05
C VAL A 356 -10.58 28.77 2.02
N GLY A 357 -9.74 28.98 3.04
CA GLY A 357 -10.02 29.93 4.11
C GLY A 357 -11.17 29.47 4.99
N THR A 358 -12.09 30.37 5.32
CA THR A 358 -13.30 30.06 6.09
C THR A 358 -14.25 29.25 5.24
N LEU A 359 -14.41 27.98 5.57
CA LEU A 359 -15.26 27.03 4.85
C LEU A 359 -16.74 27.40 5.01
N SER A 360 -17.45 27.51 3.89
CA SER A 360 -18.90 27.80 3.85
C SER A 360 -19.72 26.69 3.20
N ALA A 361 -19.12 25.86 2.35
CA ALA A 361 -19.82 24.71 1.77
C ALA A 361 -18.88 23.53 1.44
N ILE A 362 -19.44 22.32 1.54
CA ILE A 362 -18.81 21.08 1.09
C ILE A 362 -19.81 20.36 0.17
N ASP A 363 -19.41 20.13 -1.07
CA ASP A 363 -20.17 19.32 -2.03
C ASP A 363 -19.58 17.91 -2.14
N LEU A 364 -20.40 16.92 -1.76
CA LEU A 364 -20.13 15.49 -1.76
C LEU A 364 -20.91 14.73 -2.85
N SER A 365 -21.41 15.43 -3.87
CA SER A 365 -22.31 14.85 -4.88
C SER A 365 -21.60 13.95 -5.90
N ARG A 366 -20.34 14.24 -6.23
CA ARG A 366 -19.60 13.52 -7.29
C ARG A 366 -19.08 12.16 -6.80
N ARG A 367 -19.88 11.12 -7.02
CA ARG A 367 -19.66 9.75 -6.54
C ARG A 367 -19.56 8.72 -7.69
N GLY A 368 -18.85 7.63 -7.43
CA GLY A 368 -18.79 6.45 -8.29
C GLY A 368 -19.94 5.49 -8.07
N VAL A 369 -19.88 4.31 -8.69
CA VAL A 369 -20.96 3.33 -8.59
C VAL A 369 -21.14 2.86 -7.16
N SER A 370 -20.06 2.73 -6.38
CA SER A 370 -20.11 2.26 -4.99
C SER A 370 -20.54 3.34 -3.99
N LYS A 371 -21.01 4.50 -4.48
CA LYS A 371 -21.22 5.74 -3.69
C LYS A 371 -19.97 6.33 -3.06
N ARG A 372 -18.78 5.82 -3.39
CA ARG A 372 -17.50 6.43 -3.00
C ARG A 372 -17.34 7.77 -3.71
N LEU A 373 -16.81 8.76 -3.00
CA LEU A 373 -16.50 10.07 -3.56
C LEU A 373 -15.34 9.98 -4.54
N ILE A 374 -15.59 10.43 -5.77
CA ILE A 374 -14.55 10.66 -6.77
C ILE A 374 -13.84 11.97 -6.45
N SER A 375 -14.62 13.02 -6.15
CA SER A 375 -14.13 14.34 -5.74
C SER A 375 -15.01 14.99 -4.69
N VAL A 376 -14.43 15.95 -3.98
CA VAL A 376 -15.08 16.85 -3.04
C VAL A 376 -14.81 18.28 -3.50
N THR A 377 -15.84 19.11 -3.58
CA THR A 377 -15.70 20.54 -3.86
C THR A 377 -15.89 21.33 -2.56
N LEU A 378 -14.90 22.15 -2.23
CA LEU A 378 -14.86 22.99 -1.04
C LEU A 378 -15.02 24.44 -1.48
N THR A 379 -15.90 25.18 -0.82
CA THR A 379 -16.09 26.62 -1.04
C THR A 379 -15.86 27.35 0.27
N GLY A 380 -15.08 28.44 0.20
CA GLY A 380 -14.81 29.29 1.35
C GLY A 380 -14.33 30.69 0.95
N SER A 381 -13.86 31.45 1.93
CA SER A 381 -13.45 32.85 1.73
C SER A 381 -12.27 33.07 0.76
N LEU A 382 -11.46 32.04 0.49
CA LEU A 382 -10.38 32.07 -0.51
C LEU A 382 -10.80 31.50 -1.87
N GLY A 383 -12.10 31.28 -2.09
CA GLY A 383 -12.67 30.74 -3.32
C GLY A 383 -13.02 29.24 -3.23
N THR A 384 -13.13 28.61 -4.40
CA THR A 384 -13.56 27.21 -4.54
C THR A 384 -12.41 26.33 -4.99
N LYS A 385 -12.27 25.16 -4.37
CA LYS A 385 -11.30 24.13 -4.76
C LYS A 385 -11.98 22.77 -4.87
N THR A 386 -11.66 22.03 -5.93
CA THR A 386 -12.06 20.63 -6.09
C THR A 386 -10.85 19.73 -5.92
N VAL A 387 -10.97 18.77 -5.01
CA VAL A 387 -9.96 17.73 -4.74
C VAL A 387 -10.56 16.35 -4.91
N SER A 388 -9.73 15.34 -5.20
CA SER A 388 -10.20 13.96 -5.14
C SER A 388 -10.64 13.58 -3.72
N GLY A 389 -11.53 12.59 -3.61
CA GLY A 389 -11.92 12.06 -2.30
C GLY A 389 -10.71 11.57 -1.50
N GLY A 390 -9.70 10.99 -2.16
CA GLY A 390 -8.46 10.55 -1.52
C GLY A 390 -7.62 11.71 -0.96
N VAL A 391 -7.51 12.83 -1.69
CA VAL A 391 -6.84 14.03 -1.19
C VAL A 391 -7.59 14.62 0.01
N PHE A 392 -8.92 14.69 -0.05
CA PHE A 392 -9.73 15.16 1.08
C PHE A 392 -9.50 14.30 2.33
N VAL A 393 -9.60 12.97 2.21
CA VAL A 393 -9.35 12.02 3.31
C VAL A 393 -7.94 12.19 3.88
N SER A 394 -6.93 12.33 3.02
CA SER A 394 -5.54 12.53 3.44
C SER A 394 -5.35 13.86 4.19
N ALA A 395 -5.89 14.96 3.67
CA ALA A 395 -5.77 16.28 4.29
C ALA A 395 -6.50 16.32 5.64
N PHE A 396 -7.74 15.82 5.68
CA PHE A 396 -8.50 15.71 6.92
C PHE A 396 -7.76 14.86 7.97
N ASN A 397 -7.31 13.66 7.59
CA ASN A 397 -6.64 12.76 8.52
C ASN A 397 -5.29 13.32 9.00
N ALA A 398 -4.54 14.04 8.17
CA ALA A 398 -3.31 14.70 8.59
C ALA A 398 -3.57 15.90 9.49
N GLY A 399 -4.69 16.62 9.28
CA GLY A 399 -4.99 17.86 9.98
C GLY A 399 -5.79 17.71 11.28
N ARG A 400 -6.58 16.64 11.44
CA ARG A 400 -7.43 16.40 12.62
C ARG A 400 -6.60 16.15 13.90
N PRO A 401 -7.18 16.36 15.09
CA PRO A 401 -6.60 15.88 16.35
C PRO A 401 -6.29 14.38 16.32
N ALA A 402 -5.14 13.97 16.86
CA ALA A 402 -4.70 12.57 16.80
C ALA A 402 -5.64 11.59 17.51
N ALA A 403 -6.33 12.05 18.56
CA ALA A 403 -7.32 11.28 19.31
C ALA A 403 -8.63 11.05 18.53
N ASP A 404 -8.90 11.85 17.50
CA ASP A 404 -10.17 11.78 16.78
C ASP A 404 -10.20 10.59 15.80
N PRO A 405 -11.37 9.93 15.65
CA PRO A 405 -11.53 8.87 14.66
C PRO A 405 -11.22 9.39 13.23
N PRO A 406 -10.35 8.70 12.47
CA PRO A 406 -10.03 9.11 11.11
C PRO A 406 -11.14 8.75 10.12
N LEU A 407 -11.18 9.44 8.99
CA LEU A 407 -11.86 8.95 7.79
C LEU A 407 -11.15 7.68 7.30
N ARG A 408 -11.89 6.59 7.10
CA ARG A 408 -11.34 5.29 6.67
C ARG A 408 -11.34 5.10 5.16
N GLY A 409 -12.04 5.93 4.41
CA GLY A 409 -12.11 5.83 2.97
C GLY A 409 -12.97 6.93 2.38
N THR A 410 -13.28 6.83 1.10
CA THR A 410 -14.09 7.81 0.37
C THR A 410 -15.59 7.48 0.36
N LEU A 411 -16.01 6.41 1.03
CA LEU A 411 -17.42 6.08 1.27
C LEU A 411 -17.87 6.74 2.57
N PHE A 412 -18.17 8.03 2.49
CA PHE A 412 -18.75 8.79 3.60
C PHE A 412 -19.74 9.86 3.12
N ASP A 413 -20.55 10.35 4.05
CA ASP A 413 -21.50 11.45 3.90
C ASP A 413 -21.60 12.25 5.22
N THR A 414 -22.33 13.37 5.21
CA THR A 414 -22.64 14.17 6.42
C THR A 414 -23.88 13.64 7.16
N ALA A 415 -24.53 12.61 6.62
CA ALA A 415 -25.60 11.86 7.25
C ALA A 415 -25.28 10.34 7.23
N PRO A 416 -25.90 9.54 8.13
CA PRO A 416 -25.71 8.08 8.12
C PRO A 416 -26.00 7.44 6.77
N ILE A 417 -25.11 6.55 6.32
CA ILE A 417 -25.25 5.80 5.07
C ILE A 417 -25.99 4.47 5.35
N PRO A 418 -27.14 4.20 4.70
CA PRO A 418 -27.92 2.96 4.89
C PRO A 418 -27.15 1.65 4.68
#